data_AF-A0A6A4H714-F1
#
_entry.id   AF-A0A6A4H714-F1
#
_cell.length_a   1.000
_cell.length_b   1.000
_cell.length_c   1.000
_cell.angle_alpha   90.00
_cell.angle_beta   90.00
_cell.angle_gamma   90.00
#
_symmetry.space_group_name_H-M   'P 1'
#
loop_
_entity.id
_entity.type
_entity.pdbx_description
1 polymer ?
#
loop_
_entity_poly.entity_id
_entity_poly.type
_entity_poly.pdbx_seq_one_letter_code
_entity_poly.pdbx_strand_id
1 'polypeptide(L)'
;MASGNSPLNVPSFPEAAQLSGQDTWRAFKDRVELNVQVRGLGGYLDGSIPKPTLATYIYTAQSASPVDSLSPSPGKWNQREHMVASIVFLNCTNPIGIGIDRSDTAHKTWQYLIKKYKAKDEQCIHIADTLLRQHKFDPEATTMEEHEKKMTADSASLMQKITISVVGRFAKDHDNL
;
A
#
# COMPACT_ATOMS: atom_id res chain seq x y z
N MET A 1 14.94 -19.42 33.33
CA MET A 1 15.51 -18.91 32.05
C MET A 1 14.52 -19.25 30.93
N ALA A 2 13.53 -18.40 30.70
CA ALA A 2 12.61 -18.57 29.57
C ALA A 2 13.16 -17.73 28.41
N SER A 3 13.74 -18.39 27.42
CA SER A 3 14.35 -17.74 26.26
C SER A 3 13.25 -17.20 25.32
N GLY A 4 13.02 -15.89 25.40
CA GLY A 4 13.04 -14.98 24.24
C GLY A 4 12.05 -15.18 23.09
N ASN A 5 11.10 -14.24 23.03
CA ASN A 5 10.41 -13.67 21.86
C ASN A 5 9.14 -14.37 21.36
N SER A 6 8.02 -13.66 21.56
CA SER A 6 6.66 -14.00 21.12
C SER A 6 6.56 -14.40 19.64
N PRO A 7 5.76 -15.42 19.31
CA PRO A 7 5.54 -15.83 17.93
C PRO A 7 4.72 -14.76 17.19
N LEU A 8 5.27 -14.22 16.09
CA LEU A 8 4.51 -13.52 15.04
C LEU A 8 3.61 -12.36 15.52
N ASN A 9 4.18 -11.27 16.04
CA ASN A 9 3.41 -10.05 16.25
C ASN A 9 3.13 -9.36 14.90
N VAL A 10 1.90 -9.46 14.41
CA VAL A 10 1.43 -8.75 13.22
C VAL A 10 1.08 -7.31 13.62
N PRO A 11 1.72 -6.28 13.02
CA PRO A 11 1.41 -4.89 13.31
C PRO A 11 -0.05 -4.57 12.95
N SER A 12 -0.73 -3.84 13.84
CA SER A 12 -2.00 -3.18 13.55
C SER A 12 -1.73 -1.72 13.23
N PHE A 13 -2.26 -1.25 12.10
CA PHE A 13 -2.18 0.14 11.68
C PHE A 13 -3.30 0.93 12.37
N PRO A 14 -3.10 2.24 12.61
CA PRO A 14 -4.18 3.12 13.00
C PRO A 14 -5.24 3.13 11.92
N GLU A 15 -6.50 3.35 12.31
CA GLU A 15 -7.66 3.30 11.41
C GLU A 15 -7.48 4.15 10.15
N ALA A 16 -6.86 5.33 10.29
CA ALA A 16 -6.58 6.24 9.17
C ALA A 16 -5.59 5.69 8.12
N ALA A 17 -4.86 4.62 8.44
CA ALA A 17 -3.92 3.96 7.55
C ALA A 17 -4.29 2.50 7.24
N GLN A 18 -5.45 2.04 7.72
CA GLN A 18 -6.02 0.77 7.28
C GLN A 18 -6.64 0.93 5.89
N LEU A 19 -6.61 -0.13 5.09
CA LEU A 19 -7.19 -0.10 3.75
C LEU A 19 -8.71 -0.21 3.83
N SER A 20 -9.38 0.91 3.55
CA SER A 20 -10.82 1.02 3.37
C SER A 20 -11.21 1.30 1.91
N GLY A 21 -10.34 2.00 1.16
CA GLY A 21 -10.68 2.61 -0.11
C GLY A 21 -9.49 3.25 -0.83
N GLN A 22 -9.77 4.06 -1.85
CA GLN A 22 -8.75 4.75 -2.66
C GLN A 22 -7.97 5.78 -1.85
N ASP A 23 -8.68 6.49 -0.98
CA ASP A 23 -8.19 7.53 -0.08
C ASP A 23 -7.12 7.00 0.89
N THR A 24 -7.30 5.79 1.41
CA THR A 24 -6.38 5.15 2.36
C THR A 24 -5.28 4.33 1.70
N TRP A 25 -5.41 4.00 0.41
CA TRP A 25 -4.51 3.11 -0.32
C TRP A 25 -3.03 3.44 -0.14
N ARG A 26 -2.62 4.69 -0.37
CA ARG A 26 -1.18 5.04 -0.29
C ARG A 26 -0.65 5.02 1.15
N ALA A 27 -1.43 5.47 2.14
CA ALA A 27 -1.00 5.38 3.55
C ALA A 27 -0.86 3.91 3.99
N PHE A 28 -1.80 3.07 3.59
CA PHE A 28 -1.73 1.62 3.77
C PHE A 28 -0.48 1.05 3.08
N LYS A 29 -0.27 1.40 1.80
CA LYS A 29 0.84 0.91 0.99
C LYS A 29 2.19 1.21 1.66
N ASP A 30 2.43 2.46 2.03
CA ASP A 30 3.67 2.92 2.65
C ASP A 30 3.92 2.18 3.97
N ARG A 31 2.88 1.95 4.78
CA ARG A 31 3.00 1.21 6.05
C ARG A 31 3.28 -0.28 5.85
N VAL A 32 2.66 -0.92 4.86
CA VAL A 32 2.97 -2.33 4.53
C VAL A 32 4.43 -2.44 4.08
N GLU A 33 4.87 -1.61 3.14
CA GLU A 33 6.24 -1.62 2.62
C GLU A 33 7.27 -1.41 3.73
N LEU A 34 7.05 -0.41 4.60
CA LEU A 34 7.91 -0.17 5.75
C LEU A 34 7.97 -1.38 6.69
N ASN A 35 6.82 -1.96 7.05
CA ASN A 35 6.76 -3.09 7.98
C ASN A 35 7.41 -4.36 7.43
N VAL A 36 7.32 -4.62 6.12
CA VAL A 36 8.03 -5.76 5.54
C VAL A 36 9.53 -5.49 5.41
N GLN A 37 9.94 -4.26 5.09
CA GLN A 37 11.35 -3.89 4.94
C GLN A 37 12.10 -4.00 6.27
N VAL A 38 11.57 -3.40 7.34
CA VAL A 38 12.21 -3.45 8.68
C VAL A 38 12.30 -4.87 9.26
N ARG A 39 11.56 -5.83 8.68
CA ARG A 39 11.56 -7.24 9.08
C ARG A 39 12.33 -8.15 8.11
N GLY A 40 12.91 -7.61 7.04
CA GLY A 40 13.56 -8.41 5.99
C GLY A 40 12.60 -9.31 5.21
N LEU A 41 11.32 -8.94 5.13
CA LEU A 41 10.25 -9.72 4.49
C LEU A 41 9.85 -9.18 3.11
N GLY A 42 10.52 -8.16 2.60
CA GLY A 42 10.20 -7.52 1.30
C GLY A 42 10.08 -8.52 0.15
N GLY A 43 10.94 -9.54 0.14
CA GLY A 43 10.97 -10.56 -0.91
C GLY A 43 9.72 -11.46 -1.02
N TYR A 44 8.92 -11.55 0.05
CA TYR A 44 7.64 -12.26 0.04
C TYR A 44 6.51 -11.38 -0.49
N LEU A 45 6.60 -10.06 -0.28
CA LEU A 45 5.64 -9.08 -0.78
C LEU A 45 5.83 -8.85 -2.29
N ASP A 46 7.08 -8.72 -2.76
CA ASP A 46 7.38 -8.54 -4.18
C ASP A 46 7.48 -9.84 -4.98
N GLY A 47 7.51 -11.00 -4.32
CA GLY A 47 7.55 -12.32 -4.93
C GLY A 47 8.93 -12.79 -5.38
N SER A 48 10.00 -12.07 -5.04
CA SER A 48 11.38 -12.45 -5.36
C SER A 48 11.89 -13.68 -4.60
N ILE A 49 11.25 -14.06 -3.48
CA ILE A 49 11.57 -15.29 -2.74
C ILE A 49 10.55 -16.38 -3.10
N PRO A 50 10.87 -17.29 -4.05
CA PRO A 50 9.95 -18.34 -4.46
C PRO A 50 9.76 -19.39 -3.36
N LYS A 51 8.62 -20.07 -3.39
CA LYS A 51 8.36 -21.22 -2.53
C LYS A 51 9.39 -22.32 -2.81
N PRO A 52 10.12 -22.83 -1.80
CA PRO A 52 11.09 -23.89 -2.00
C PRO A 52 10.41 -25.16 -2.49
N THR A 53 10.86 -25.69 -3.62
CA THR A 53 10.51 -27.02 -4.11
C THR A 53 11.32 -28.08 -3.36
N LEU A 54 10.75 -29.28 -3.23
CA LEU A 54 11.38 -30.40 -2.49
C LEU A 54 12.81 -30.69 -2.97
N ALA A 55 13.04 -30.62 -4.29
CA ALA A 55 14.36 -30.80 -4.91
C ALA A 55 15.38 -29.71 -4.51
N THR A 56 14.95 -28.46 -4.39
CA THR A 56 15.81 -27.33 -4.02
C THR A 56 16.20 -27.35 -2.54
N TYR A 57 15.32 -27.88 -1.68
CA TYR A 57 15.58 -28.01 -0.25
C TYR A 57 16.68 -29.04 0.07
N ILE A 58 16.68 -30.20 -0.60
CA ILE A 58 17.66 -31.27 -0.35
C ILE A 58 19.10 -30.76 -0.60
N TYR A 59 19.30 -29.90 -1.59
CA TYR A 59 20.61 -29.33 -1.92
C TYR A 59 21.06 -28.21 -0.95
N THR A 60 20.13 -27.44 -0.39
CA THR A 60 20.43 -26.26 0.44
C THR A 60 20.47 -26.54 1.94
N ALA A 61 19.96 -27.69 2.40
CA ALA A 61 19.90 -28.07 3.82
C ALA A 61 21.27 -28.31 4.49
N GLN A 62 22.39 -28.21 3.77
CA GLN A 62 23.73 -28.43 4.31
C GLN A 62 24.34 -27.21 5.03
N SER A 63 23.68 -26.05 5.05
CA SER A 63 24.20 -24.84 5.72
C SER A 63 23.12 -24.12 6.54
N ALA A 64 23.45 -23.77 7.79
CA ALA A 64 22.55 -23.02 8.67
C ALA A 64 22.29 -21.62 8.07
N SER A 65 21.08 -21.41 7.57
CA SER A 65 20.74 -20.18 6.87
C SER A 65 20.49 -19.01 7.83
N PRO A 66 21.11 -17.82 7.59
CA PRO A 66 20.80 -16.58 8.30
C PRO A 66 19.33 -16.16 8.17
N VAL A 67 18.89 -15.22 9.03
CA VAL A 67 17.54 -14.64 8.98
C VAL A 67 17.23 -14.04 7.60
N ASP A 68 18.21 -13.47 6.93
CA ASP A 68 18.05 -12.85 5.60
C ASP A 68 18.28 -13.82 4.43
N SER A 69 18.22 -15.13 4.69
CA SER A 69 18.41 -16.11 3.63
C SER A 69 17.30 -16.03 2.59
N LEU A 70 17.72 -15.84 1.33
CA LEU A 70 16.89 -15.91 0.12
C LEU A 70 16.46 -17.36 -0.22
N SER A 71 16.86 -18.35 0.58
CA SER A 71 16.53 -19.77 0.38
C SER A 71 16.04 -20.40 1.68
N PRO A 72 14.88 -19.96 2.20
CA PRO A 72 14.31 -20.51 3.42
C PRO A 72 13.94 -21.99 3.28
N SER A 73 13.95 -22.75 4.39
CA SER A 73 13.29 -24.06 4.43
C SER A 73 11.78 -23.93 4.14
N PRO A 74 11.09 -24.96 3.63
CA PRO A 74 9.64 -24.90 3.37
C PRO A 74 8.80 -24.41 4.55
N GLY A 75 9.11 -24.84 5.78
CA GLY A 75 8.40 -24.40 6.99
C GLY A 75 8.61 -22.92 7.29
N LYS A 76 9.86 -22.44 7.26
CA LYS A 76 10.19 -21.02 7.43
C LYS A 76 9.58 -20.15 6.33
N TRP A 77 9.57 -20.62 5.08
CA TRP A 77 8.94 -19.90 3.97
C TRP A 77 7.45 -19.70 4.24
N ASN A 78 6.71 -20.78 4.57
CA ASN A 78 5.28 -20.69 4.87
C ASN A 78 4.99 -19.75 6.05
N GLN A 79 5.82 -19.77 7.09
CA GLN A 79 5.64 -18.90 8.25
C GLN A 79 5.79 -17.41 7.88
N ARG A 80 6.83 -17.08 7.10
CA ARG A 80 7.11 -15.71 6.66
C ARG A 80 6.09 -15.20 5.65
N GLU A 81 5.71 -16.06 4.71
CA GLU A 81 4.63 -15.81 3.75
C GLU A 81 3.32 -15.47 4.45
N HIS A 82 2.89 -16.31 5.40
CA HIS A 82 1.67 -16.05 6.18
C HIS A 82 1.78 -14.79 7.02
N MET A 83 2.97 -14.43 7.51
CA MET A 83 3.17 -13.18 8.24
C MET A 83 2.89 -11.98 7.33
N VAL A 84 3.46 -11.95 6.12
CA VAL A 84 3.22 -10.85 5.17
C VAL A 84 1.77 -10.82 4.71
N ALA A 85 1.19 -11.98 4.39
CA ALA A 85 -0.23 -12.06 4.02
C ALA A 85 -1.14 -11.54 5.15
N SER A 86 -0.81 -11.85 6.41
CA SER A 86 -1.54 -11.36 7.58
C SER A 86 -1.38 -9.85 7.78
N ILE A 87 -0.18 -9.29 7.56
CA ILE A 87 0.06 -7.83 7.59
C ILE A 87 -0.88 -7.12 6.62
N VAL A 88 -1.03 -7.63 5.40
CA VAL A 88 -1.92 -7.05 4.40
C VAL A 88 -3.38 -7.24 4.80
N PHE A 89 -3.78 -8.47 5.10
CA PHE A 89 -5.19 -8.84 5.31
C PHE A 89 -5.79 -8.19 6.56
N LEU A 90 -5.10 -8.24 7.70
CA LEU A 90 -5.61 -7.73 8.99
C LEU A 90 -5.64 -6.21 9.05
N ASN A 91 -4.91 -5.52 8.17
CA ASN A 91 -4.92 -4.07 8.06
C ASN A 91 -5.86 -3.55 6.96
N CYS A 92 -6.79 -4.39 6.50
CA CYS A 92 -7.92 -3.99 5.67
C CYS A 92 -9.19 -3.91 6.53
N THR A 93 -9.99 -2.84 6.39
CA THR A 93 -11.26 -2.71 7.13
C THR A 93 -12.29 -3.75 6.68
N ASN A 94 -12.31 -4.07 5.38
CA ASN A 94 -13.16 -5.12 4.82
C ASN A 94 -12.42 -5.86 3.69
N PRO A 95 -11.51 -6.80 4.01
CA PRO A 95 -10.68 -7.47 3.02
C PRO A 95 -11.52 -8.22 1.97
N ILE A 96 -12.61 -8.88 2.40
CA ILE A 96 -13.49 -9.63 1.50
C ILE A 96 -14.25 -8.69 0.56
N GLY A 97 -14.79 -7.58 1.06
CA GLY A 97 -15.46 -6.57 0.22
C GLY A 97 -14.51 -5.86 -0.75
N ILE A 98 -13.23 -5.78 -0.41
CA ILE A 98 -12.18 -5.27 -1.30
C ILE A 98 -11.74 -6.34 -2.32
N GLY A 99 -12.15 -7.61 -2.16
CA GLY A 99 -11.85 -8.69 -3.09
C GLY A 99 -10.53 -9.41 -2.79
N ILE A 100 -10.04 -9.35 -1.55
CA ILE A 100 -8.87 -10.12 -1.11
C ILE A 100 -9.30 -11.53 -0.75
N ASP A 101 -8.69 -12.53 -1.40
CA ASP A 101 -8.82 -13.93 -1.02
C ASP A 101 -7.82 -14.28 0.10
N ARG A 102 -8.26 -15.02 1.12
CA ARG A 102 -7.41 -15.46 2.24
C ARG A 102 -6.40 -16.54 1.84
N SER A 103 -6.67 -17.27 0.77
CA SER A 103 -5.82 -18.36 0.26
C SER A 103 -4.73 -17.88 -0.69
N ASP A 104 -4.80 -16.62 -1.14
CA ASP A 104 -3.80 -16.04 -2.01
C ASP A 104 -2.47 -15.81 -1.29
N THR A 105 -1.38 -15.89 -2.06
CA THR A 105 -0.06 -15.48 -1.59
C THR A 105 -0.04 -13.98 -1.35
N ALA A 106 0.79 -13.55 -0.41
CA ALA A 106 1.04 -12.14 -0.11
C ALA A 106 1.37 -11.36 -1.39
N HIS A 107 2.25 -11.91 -2.22
CA HIS A 107 2.60 -11.34 -3.53
C HIS A 107 1.38 -11.16 -4.44
N LYS A 108 0.55 -12.20 -4.59
CA LYS A 108 -0.62 -12.16 -5.48
C LYS A 108 -1.64 -11.11 -5.00
N THR A 109 -1.93 -11.10 -3.70
CA THR A 109 -2.78 -10.07 -3.09
C THR A 109 -2.19 -8.68 -3.29
N TRP A 110 -0.88 -8.51 -3.09
CA TRP A 110 -0.21 -7.22 -3.23
C TRP A 110 -0.27 -6.67 -4.66
N GLN A 111 -0.01 -7.51 -5.66
CA GLN A 111 -0.13 -7.14 -7.08
C GLN A 111 -1.55 -6.78 -7.46
N TYR A 112 -2.55 -7.52 -6.96
CA TYR A 112 -3.96 -7.19 -7.16
C TYR A 112 -4.27 -5.78 -6.64
N LEU A 113 -3.84 -5.45 -5.43
CA LEU A 113 -4.10 -4.15 -4.82
C LEU A 113 -3.39 -3.02 -5.58
N ILE A 114 -2.10 -3.17 -5.92
CA ILE A 114 -1.38 -2.17 -6.73
C ILE A 114 -2.13 -1.90 -8.03
N LYS A 115 -2.53 -2.94 -8.76
CA LYS A 115 -3.26 -2.79 -10.02
C LYS A 115 -4.60 -2.09 -9.82
N LYS A 116 -5.36 -2.48 -8.80
CA LYS A 116 -6.71 -1.95 -8.51
C LYS A 116 -6.69 -0.45 -8.21
N TYR A 117 -5.72 -0.01 -7.41
CA TYR A 117 -5.68 1.37 -6.93
C TYR A 117 -4.85 2.29 -7.85
N LYS A 118 -3.84 1.78 -8.58
CA LYS A 118 -3.09 2.55 -9.59
C LYS A 118 -3.99 2.99 -10.75
N ALA A 119 -4.82 2.09 -11.28
CA ALA A 119 -5.72 2.42 -12.39
C ALA A 119 -6.71 3.55 -12.02
N LYS A 120 -7.13 3.60 -10.77
CA LYS A 120 -8.02 4.65 -10.27
C LYS A 120 -7.31 5.99 -10.09
N ASP A 121 -6.05 5.98 -9.63
CA ASP A 121 -5.24 7.22 -9.56
C ASP A 121 -5.06 7.84 -10.95
N GLU A 122 -4.72 7.02 -11.96
CA GLU A 122 -4.60 7.48 -13.35
C GLU A 122 -5.93 8.07 -13.87
N GLN A 123 -7.05 7.42 -13.60
CA GLN A 123 -8.38 7.92 -13.98
C GLN A 123 -8.71 9.26 -13.30
N CYS A 124 -8.40 9.41 -12.00
CA CYS A 124 -8.63 10.66 -11.28
C CYS A 124 -7.81 11.81 -11.86
N ILE A 125 -6.56 11.56 -12.26
CA ILE A 125 -5.71 12.56 -12.94
C ILE A 125 -6.30 12.95 -14.30
N HIS A 126 -6.80 11.99 -15.08
CA HIS A 126 -7.43 12.28 -16.38
C HIS A 126 -8.73 13.09 -16.25
N ILE A 127 -9.57 12.79 -15.26
CA ILE A 127 -10.79 13.56 -14.98
C ILE A 127 -10.42 14.98 -14.56
N ALA A 128 -9.41 15.11 -13.70
CA ALA A 128 -8.90 16.41 -13.27
C ALA A 128 -8.41 17.26 -14.46
N ASP A 129 -7.61 16.68 -15.35
CA ASP A 129 -7.12 17.36 -16.55
C ASP A 129 -8.27 17.74 -17.50
N THR A 130 -9.26 16.86 -17.65
CA THR A 130 -10.46 17.14 -18.47
C THR A 130 -11.27 18.31 -17.93
N LEU A 131 -11.49 18.37 -16.61
CA LEU A 131 -12.21 19.47 -15.96
C LEU A 131 -11.48 20.81 -16.14
N LEU A 132 -10.15 20.81 -16.02
CA LEU A 132 -9.34 22.00 -16.27
C LEU A 132 -9.44 22.48 -17.72
N ARG A 133 -9.43 21.56 -18.69
CA ARG A 133 -9.57 21.89 -20.13
C ARG A 133 -10.97 22.36 -20.53
N GLN A 134 -12.01 21.94 -19.79
CA GLN A 134 -13.38 22.41 -20.02
C GLN A 134 -13.59 23.86 -19.56
N HIS A 135 -12.74 24.35 -18.66
CA HIS A 135 -12.77 25.73 -18.19
C HIS A 135 -12.25 26.67 -19.29
N LYS A 136 -13.16 27.08 -20.18
CA LYS A 136 -12.88 28.02 -21.28
C LYS A 136 -13.16 29.44 -20.83
N PHE A 137 -12.29 30.36 -21.25
CA PHE A 137 -12.51 31.79 -21.09
C PHE A 137 -13.68 32.24 -21.97
N ASP A 138 -14.66 32.88 -21.36
CA ASP A 138 -15.75 33.56 -22.04
C ASP A 138 -15.63 35.08 -21.80
N PRO A 139 -15.23 35.85 -22.83
CA PRO A 139 -15.03 37.29 -22.70
C PRO A 139 -16.33 38.09 -22.57
N GLU A 140 -17.50 37.51 -22.88
CA GLU A 140 -18.79 38.17 -22.70
C GLU A 140 -19.35 37.99 -21.28
N ALA A 141 -18.95 36.92 -20.59
CA ALA A 141 -19.43 36.58 -19.26
C ALA A 141 -18.50 36.97 -18.11
N THR A 142 -17.18 37.07 -18.34
CA THR A 142 -16.18 37.27 -17.27
C THR A 142 -14.98 38.09 -17.76
N THR A 143 -14.33 38.82 -16.84
CA THR A 143 -13.04 39.46 -17.15
C THR A 143 -11.90 38.44 -17.14
N MET A 144 -10.81 38.69 -17.89
CA MET A 144 -9.64 37.79 -17.94
C MET A 144 -9.06 37.53 -16.54
N GLU A 145 -9.03 38.56 -15.71
CA GLU A 145 -8.48 38.52 -14.35
C GLU A 145 -9.36 37.68 -13.40
N GLU A 146 -10.70 37.77 -13.52
CA GLU A 146 -11.62 36.87 -12.80
C GLU A 146 -11.53 35.43 -13.30
N HIS A 147 -11.38 35.21 -14.60
CA HIS A 147 -11.19 33.88 -15.16
C HIS A 147 -9.90 33.24 -14.68
N GLU A 148 -8.78 33.96 -14.67
CA GLU A 148 -7.51 33.47 -14.13
C GLU A 148 -7.60 33.16 -12.64
N LYS A 149 -8.24 34.05 -11.86
CA LYS A 149 -8.47 33.85 -10.43
C LYS A 149 -9.34 32.63 -10.16
N LYS A 150 -10.37 32.40 -10.97
CA LYS A 150 -11.23 31.21 -10.88
C LYS A 150 -10.46 29.95 -11.29
N MET A 151 -9.69 29.99 -12.37
CA MET A 151 -8.90 28.85 -12.84
C MET A 151 -7.81 28.46 -11.83
N THR A 152 -7.15 29.44 -11.20
CA THR A 152 -6.19 29.21 -10.12
C THR A 152 -6.88 28.71 -8.85
N ALA A 153 -8.06 29.20 -8.50
CA ALA A 153 -8.83 28.69 -7.36
C ALA A 153 -9.32 27.25 -7.58
N ASP A 154 -9.80 26.93 -8.78
CA ASP A 154 -10.27 25.59 -9.15
C ASP A 154 -9.10 24.61 -9.27
N SER A 155 -8.00 25.02 -9.90
CA SER A 155 -6.73 24.26 -9.92
C SER A 155 -6.19 24.06 -8.51
N ALA A 156 -6.17 25.09 -7.67
CA ALA A 156 -5.77 24.99 -6.27
C ALA A 156 -6.71 24.09 -5.47
N SER A 157 -8.02 24.13 -5.69
CA SER A 157 -9.01 23.26 -5.04
C SER A 157 -8.86 21.81 -5.49
N LEU A 158 -8.57 21.56 -6.76
CA LEU A 158 -8.32 20.24 -7.31
C LEU A 158 -7.01 19.67 -6.79
N MET A 159 -5.94 20.48 -6.83
CA MET A 159 -4.65 20.17 -6.25
C MET A 159 -4.75 20.04 -4.74
N GLN A 160 -5.62 20.78 -4.05
CA GLN A 160 -5.89 20.67 -2.63
C GLN A 160 -6.77 19.46 -2.32
N LYS A 161 -7.61 18.95 -3.22
CA LYS A 161 -8.28 17.65 -3.04
C LYS A 161 -7.28 16.50 -3.22
N ILE A 162 -6.40 16.59 -4.21
CA ILE A 162 -5.26 15.69 -4.40
C ILE A 162 -4.31 15.79 -3.19
N THR A 163 -4.11 17.00 -2.65
CA THR A 163 -3.15 17.32 -1.59
C THR A 163 -3.72 17.16 -0.19
N ILE A 164 -5.02 17.31 0.06
CA ILE A 164 -5.68 16.93 1.34
C ILE A 164 -5.72 15.41 1.42
N SER A 165 -5.92 14.72 0.31
CA SER A 165 -5.52 13.31 0.21
C SER A 165 -4.07 13.14 0.68
N VAL A 166 -3.13 13.99 0.27
CA VAL A 166 -1.69 13.99 0.68
C VAL A 166 -1.40 14.47 2.13
N VAL A 167 -2.21 15.33 2.76
CA VAL A 167 -1.92 16.07 4.02
C VAL A 167 -2.81 15.66 5.19
N GLY A 168 -4.02 15.11 4.98
CA GLY A 168 -4.71 14.32 6.01
C GLY A 168 -3.88 13.13 6.54
N ARG A 169 -2.79 12.83 5.80
CA ARG A 169 -1.67 11.93 6.06
C ARG A 169 -0.60 12.44 7.04
N PHE A 170 -0.60 13.70 7.46
CA PHE A 170 0.39 14.27 8.40
C PHE A 170 -0.22 14.84 9.69
N ALA A 171 -1.48 15.26 9.68
CA ALA A 171 -2.10 15.91 10.85
C ALA A 171 -2.55 14.93 11.96
N LYS A 172 -2.71 13.63 11.68
CA LYS A 172 -3.09 12.64 12.72
C LYS A 172 -1.91 12.10 13.56
N ASP A 173 -0.68 12.53 13.27
CA ASP A 173 0.53 12.14 14.02
C ASP A 173 0.91 13.17 15.11
N HIS A 174 0.11 14.22 15.36
CA HIS A 174 0.41 15.26 16.36
C HIS A 174 -0.58 15.39 17.54
N ASP A 175 -1.69 14.66 17.55
CA ASP A 175 -2.70 14.73 18.62
C ASP A 175 -2.64 13.57 19.64
N ASN A 176 -1.54 12.80 19.68
CA ASN A 176 -1.38 11.70 20.65
C ASN A 176 0.05 11.63 21.22
N LEU A 177 0.58 12.79 21.63
CA LEU A 177 1.66 12.89 22.63
C LEU A 177 1.06 12.85 24.04
#